data_AF-A0A358DN53-F1
#
_entry.id   AF-A0A358DN53-F1
#
_cell.length_a   1.000
_cell.length_b   1.000
_cell.length_c   1.000
_cell.angle_alpha   90.00
_cell.angle_beta   90.00
_cell.angle_gamma   90.00
#
_symmetry.space_group_name_H-M   'P 1'
#
loop_
_entity.id
_entity.type
_entity.pdbx_description
1 polymer ?
#
loop_
_entity_poly.entity_id
_entity_poly.type
_entity_poly.pdbx_seq_one_letter_code
_entity_poly.pdbx_strand_id
1 'polypeptide(L)' 'MSIFDQIASNQHEQLVFCHDPVSGLRAIIGIHDTTLGPALGGTRMRVYKNEQAAITDVLRLSRGMTYKSAVTGLNLGG' A
#
# COMPACT_ATOMS: atom_id res chain seq x y z
N MET A 1 -2.34 17.81 -1.51
CA MET A 1 -3.43 16.87 -1.19
C MET A 1 -3.17 16.30 0.19
N SER A 2 -4.20 16.25 1.03
CA SER A 2 -4.12 15.53 2.29
C SER A 2 -3.96 14.01 2.03
N ILE A 3 -3.56 13.26 3.06
CA ILE A 3 -3.47 11.80 2.96
C ILE A 3 -4.85 11.19 2.68
N PHE A 4 -5.91 11.71 3.31
CA PHE A 4 -7.28 11.25 3.06
C PHE A 4 -7.74 11.51 1.62
N ASP A 5 -7.34 12.64 1.01
CA ASP A 5 -7.64 12.89 -0.41
C ASP A 5 -6.95 11.86 -1.32
N GLN A 6 -5.71 11.48 -0.99
CA GLN A 6 -4.96 10.47 -1.75
C GLN A 6 -5.58 9.07 -1.60
N ILE A 7 -6.00 8.69 -0.39
CA ILE A 7 -6.69 7.43 -0.12
C ILE A 7 -8.02 7.38 -0.89
N ALA A 8 -8.83 8.43 -0.78
CA ALA A 8 -10.14 8.51 -1.45
C ALA A 8 -10.00 8.50 -2.97
N SER A 9 -9.10 9.30 -3.54
CA SER A 9 -8.88 9.37 -4.99
C SER A 9 -8.33 8.07 -5.58
N ASN A 10 -7.59 7.29 -4.79
CA ASN A 10 -7.08 5.97 -5.20
C ASN A 10 -7.96 4.82 -4.67
N GLN A 11 -9.11 5.10 -4.06
CA GLN A 11 -10.06 4.11 -3.53
C GLN A 11 -9.43 3.07 -2.61
N HIS A 12 -8.45 3.47 -1.79
CA HIS A 12 -7.82 2.55 -0.85
C HIS A 12 -8.67 2.33 0.39
N GLU A 13 -8.70 1.09 0.87
CA GLU A 13 -9.29 0.75 2.17
C GLU A 13 -8.44 1.29 3.33
N GLN A 14 -7.11 1.09 3.31
CA GLN A 14 -6.24 1.40 4.44
C GLN A 14 -4.83 1.85 4.04
N LEU A 15 -4.27 2.71 4.89
CA LEU A 15 -2.85 3.05 4.90
C LEU A 15 -2.34 2.99 6.34
N VAL A 16 -1.42 2.08 6.64
CA VAL A 16 -0.92 1.81 7.99
C VAL A 16 0.53 2.22 8.10
N PHE A 17 0.85 3.08 9.07
CA PHE A 17 2.21 3.51 9.36
C PHE A 17 2.77 2.73 10.54
N CYS A 18 3.92 2.11 10.34
CA CYS A 18 4.64 1.37 11.37
C CYS A 18 5.95 2.09 11.68
N HIS A 19 6.18 2.36 12.96
CA HIS A 19 7.40 3.01 13.44
C HIS A 19 7.93 2.28 14.68
N ASP A 20 9.19 1.89 14.65
CA ASP A 20 9.89 1.36 15.83
C ASP A 20 11.20 2.13 16.04
N PRO A 21 11.31 2.94 17.10
CA PRO A 21 12.50 3.72 17.40
C PRO A 21 13.75 2.87 17.68
N VAL A 22 13.58 1.66 18.23
CA VAL A 22 14.71 0.82 18.65
C VAL A 22 15.43 0.23 17.44
N SER A 23 14.68 -0.32 16.49
CA SER A 23 15.25 -0.79 15.21
C SER A 23 15.44 0.31 14.17
N GLY A 24 14.82 1.49 14.38
CA GLY A 24 14.76 2.56 13.38
C GLY A 24 13.79 2.27 12.23
N LEU A 25 12.89 1.29 12.39
CA LEU A 25 11.93 0.92 11.36
C LEU A 25 10.98 2.08 11.06
N ARG A 26 10.86 2.38 9.76
CA ARG A 26 9.80 3.20 9.19
C ARG A 26 9.20 2.44 8.02
N ALA A 27 7.97 1.99 8.17
CA ALA A 27 7.27 1.24 7.14
C ALA A 27 5.87 1.80 6.91
N ILE A 28 5.37 1.62 5.69
CA ILE A 28 4.02 1.99 5.29
C ILE A 28 3.43 0.78 4.58
N ILE A 29 2.28 0.32 5.04
CA ILE A 29 1.52 -0.77 4.44
C ILE A 29 0.29 -0.15 3.79
N GLY A 30 0.14 -0.33 2.48
CA GLY A 30 -1.06 0.07 1.75
C GLY A 30 -1.92 -1.15 1.45
N ILE A 31 -3.22 -1.05 1.73
CA ILE A 31 -4.23 -2.04 1.36
C ILE A 31 -5.22 -1.30 0.46
N HIS A 32 -5.26 -1.69 -0.81
CA HIS A 32 -6.12 -1.06 -1.79
C HIS A 32 -7.52 -1.68 -1.75
N ASP A 33 -7.66 -3.00 -1.89
CA ASP A 33 -8.95 -3.68 -1.92
C ASP A 33 -8.82 -5.13 -1.45
N THR A 34 -9.75 -5.58 -0.61
CA THR A 34 -9.84 -6.94 -0.06
C THR A 34 -11.12 -7.69 -0.47
N THR A 35 -11.84 -7.21 -1.48
CA THR A 35 -13.12 -7.77 -1.94
C THR A 35 -13.00 -9.24 -2.34
N LEU A 36 -11.92 -9.62 -3.03
CA LEU A 36 -11.69 -11.02 -3.48
C LEU A 36 -11.07 -11.92 -2.40
N GLY A 37 -10.57 -11.34 -1.30
CA GLY A 37 -9.85 -12.05 -0.25
C GLY A 37 -8.75 -11.21 0.39
N PRO A 38 -7.91 -11.81 1.25
CA PRO A 38 -6.83 -11.10 1.93
C PRO A 38 -5.86 -10.41 0.96
N ALA A 39 -5.37 -9.23 1.31
CA ALA A 39 -4.38 -8.53 0.50
C ALA A 39 -3.04 -9.26 0.52
N LEU A 40 -2.50 -9.54 -0.68
CA LEU A 40 -1.16 -10.11 -0.85
C LEU A 40 -0.27 -9.12 -1.59
N GLY A 41 0.88 -8.79 -0.98
CA GLY A 41 1.83 -7.84 -1.53
C GLY A 41 3.26 -8.14 -1.08
N GLY A 42 4.24 -7.72 -1.88
CA GLY A 42 5.65 -7.83 -1.53
C GLY A 42 6.09 -6.69 -0.62
N THR A 43 7.07 -6.95 0.24
CA THR A 43 7.75 -5.89 1.01
C THR A 43 8.91 -5.32 0.19
N ARG A 44 8.97 -4.00 0.08
CA ARG A 44 10.07 -3.29 -0.61
C ARG A 44 10.80 -2.39 0.37
N MET A 45 12.11 -2.54 0.44
CA MET A 45 12.99 -1.62 1.15
C MET A 45 13.70 -0.72 0.12
N ARG A 46 13.47 0.59 0.19
CA ARG A 46 14.05 1.56 -0.72
C ARG A 46 14.26 2.90 0.00
N VAL A 47 15.32 3.61 -0.35
CA VAL A 47 15.53 4.99 0.09
C VAL A 47 14.64 5.92 -0.73
N TYR A 48 13.75 6.65 -0.07
CA TYR A 48 12.90 7.67 -0.67
C TYR A 48 13.41 9.07 -0.33
N LYS A 49 13.24 10.02 -1.26
CA LYS A 49 13.63 11.42 -1.05
C LYS A 49 12.86 12.09 0.09
N ASN A 50 11.60 11.70 0.27
CA ASN A 50 10.72 12.19 1.33
C ASN A 50 9.58 11.19 1.58
N GLU A 51 8.82 11.41 2.64
CA GLU A 51 7.71 10.54 3.05
C GLU A 51 6.58 10.50 2.01
N GLN A 52 6.27 11.63 1.38
CA GLN A 52 5.25 11.70 0.34
C GLN A 52 5.58 10.81 -0.87
N ALA A 53 6.86 10.68 -1.24
CA ALA A 53 7.29 9.78 -2.30
C ALA A 53 7.09 8.30 -1.92
N ALA A 54 7.27 7.95 -0.64
CA ALA A 54 6.99 6.61 -0.14
C ALA A 54 5.47 6.32 -0.13
N ILE A 55 4.65 7.29 0.31
CA ILE A 55 3.18 7.20 0.31
C ILE A 55 2.66 7.01 -1.12
N THR A 56 3.12 7.83 -2.07
CA THR A 56 2.70 7.69 -3.48
C THR A 56 3.11 6.34 -4.06
N ASP A 57 4.29 5.81 -3.73
CA ASP A 57 4.73 4.50 -4.25
C ASP A 57 3.91 3.35 -3.64
N VAL A 58 3.66 3.33 -2.33
CA VAL A 58 2.89 2.24 -1.69
C VAL A 58 1.43 2.22 -2.17
N LEU A 59 0.79 3.38 -2.34
CA LEU A 59 -0.57 3.47 -2.89
C LEU A 59 -0.62 2.96 -4.34
N ARG A 60 0.38 3.31 -5.15
CA ARG A 60 0.47 2.83 -6.53
C ARG A 60 0.70 1.33 -6.62
N LEU A 61 1.53 0.76 -5.74
CA LEU A 61 1.91 -0.66 -5.77
C LEU A 61 0.79 -1.57 -5.27
N SER A 62 0.14 -1.25 -4.15
CA SER A 62 -0.99 -2.03 -3.61
C SER A 62 -2.15 -2.08 -4.59
N ARG A 63 -2.52 -0.94 -5.19
CA ARG A 63 -3.49 -0.90 -6.30
C ARG A 63 -3.09 -1.79 -7.48
N GLY A 64 -1.81 -1.78 -7.86
CA GLY A 64 -1.28 -2.68 -8.89
C GLY A 64 -1.41 -4.16 -8.52
N MET A 65 -1.22 -4.50 -7.24
CA MET A 65 -1.41 -5.86 -6.74
C MET A 65 -2.88 -6.30 -6.80
N THR A 66 -3.84 -5.43 -6.48
CA THR A 66 -5.27 -5.75 -6.63
C THR A 66 -5.60 -6.17 -8.06
N TYR A 67 -5.21 -5.35 -9.05
CA TYR A 67 -5.47 -5.68 -10.45
C TYR A 67 -4.73 -6.94 -10.89
N LYS A 68 -3.48 -7.13 -10.44
CA LYS A 68 -2.69 -8.32 -10.77
C LYS A 68 -3.33 -9.59 -10.21
N SER A 69 -3.78 -9.57 -8.96
CA SER A 69 -4.47 -10.70 -8.33
C SER A 69 -5.80 -10.98 -9.03
N ALA A 70 -6.61 -9.94 -9.29
CA ALA A 70 -7.90 -10.07 -9.95
C ALA A 70 -7.80 -10.64 -11.37
N VAL A 71 -6.89 -10.12 -12.21
CA VAL A 71 -6.74 -10.58 -13.61
C VAL A 71 -6.17 -12.00 -13.71
N THR A 72 -5.47 -12.47 -12.68
CA THR A 72 -4.93 -13.84 -12.62
C THR A 72 -5.91 -14.84 -12.00
N GLY A 73 -7.12 -14.40 -11.61
CA GLY A 73 -8.15 -15.26 -11.03
C GLY A 73 -7.83 -15.74 -9.62
N LEU A 74 -6.99 -15.03 -8.88
CA LEU A 74 -6.67 -15.34 -7.49
C LEU A 74 -7.73 -14.76 -6.55
N ASN A 75 -8.11 -15.51 -5.52
CA ASN A 75 -8.96 -15.03 -4.41
C ASN A 75 -8.14 -14.20 -3.41
N LEU A 76 -7.46 -13.17 -3.92
CA LEU A 76 -6.56 -12.31 -3.17
C LEU A 76 -6.81 -10.86 -3.56
N GLY A 77 -6.71 -9.98 -2.56
CA GLY A 77 -6.68 -8.54 -2.74
C GLY A 77 -5.28 -8.01 -3.08
N GLY A 78 -5.07 -6.71 -2.85
CA GLY A 78 -3.78 -6.05 -3.01
C GLY A 78 -3.57 -4.83 -2.16
#